data_AF-A0AAJ7JH14-F1
#
_entry.id   AF-A0AAJ7JH14-F1
#
_cell.length_a   1.000
_cell.length_b   1.000
_cell.length_c   1.000
_cell.angle_alpha   90.00
_cell.angle_beta   90.00
_cell.angle_gamma   90.00
#
_symmetry.space_group_name_H-M   'P 1'
#
loop_
_entity.id
_entity.type
_entity.pdbx_description
1 polymer ?
#
loop_
_entity_poly.entity_id
_entity_poly.type
_entity_poly.pdbx_seq_one_letter_code
_entity_poly.pdbx_strand_id
1 'polypeptide(L)'
;MLSYKRIDTIRRVKDGRWSTKDKLEQYRGVLKLHVREKRIRSQDAAKLKNRVSWQLGLYKQDVKKYQKIVNEITKTTPKGQLYGLLQTRKDLRLRCQGRETRHVYDSIYEENHQKRRQLDKLRYEKKRKMKRCFELQIEHVELCNIYEEEKDAPWSQDRQQQQLVSRYQKSIAKQNAAKAINLTYTYMLEILKKDAIHHETLLDALKEDRRNQCEVILRTTIMGQLVAEESDDIESKYKRATRHVWHNMKERERMLTFVRGQVEDLWSFAQSLIQTESEAILTTEITRVSNVSNEVLEKQIISLERIFEKIKDSLLVRSYQELLTRLEEQMKQRTRLLEQFERNVKERDSLLTKKNEALSTLSNFGHSLIASAEEYNADRNILLEQIAVQKKRELDRKNSKKERGELLMEIRAALQNMVAMLVCVKRGNRIPTKKTMGDAEERYDVPMIEKMETEGLALLSTVSRKVGALFGMSNFEFDKDREERARDMYQTYVSNYRSKQKFDDAGLEPTGLIMEHQAIDSSVPTRADIKLRSKQAVEAYLRLA
;
A
#
# COMPACT_ATOMS: atom_id res chain seq x y z
N MET A 1 -28.84 30.45 33.34
CA MET A 1 -27.71 29.75 34.00
C MET A 1 -26.61 29.49 32.97
N LEU A 2 -25.34 29.38 33.36
CA LEU A 2 -24.21 29.22 32.44
C LEU A 2 -23.79 27.74 32.30
N SER A 3 -24.26 27.05 31.26
CA SER A 3 -23.76 25.71 30.91
C SER A 3 -22.57 25.82 29.94
N TYR A 4 -21.45 25.18 30.31
CA TYR A 4 -20.27 25.08 29.45
C TYR A 4 -20.52 24.09 28.30
N LYS A 5 -20.96 24.58 27.12
CA LYS A 5 -21.03 23.76 25.89
C LYS A 5 -19.60 23.28 25.54
N ARG A 6 -19.37 21.95 25.54
CA ARG A 6 -18.08 21.33 25.12
C ARG A 6 -17.76 21.66 23.66
N ILE A 7 -16.48 21.80 23.34
CA ILE A 7 -15.99 21.99 21.97
C ILE A 7 -15.36 20.69 21.48
N ASP A 8 -16.22 19.81 20.97
CA ASP A 8 -15.91 18.61 20.21
C ASP A 8 -16.31 18.88 18.74
N THR A 9 -15.51 18.63 17.69
CA THR A 9 -14.11 18.17 17.60
C THR A 9 -13.40 18.85 16.40
N ILE A 10 -12.07 19.00 16.45
CA ILE A 10 -11.25 19.35 15.27
C ILE A 10 -10.69 18.06 14.66
N ARG A 11 -10.58 18.01 13.31
CA ARG A 11 -10.11 16.84 12.53
C ARG A 11 -8.87 16.18 13.16
N ARG A 12 -8.96 14.89 13.50
CA ARG A 12 -7.82 14.11 13.99
C ARG A 12 -6.73 14.00 12.91
N VAL A 13 -5.64 14.73 13.08
CA VAL A 13 -4.35 14.42 12.43
C VAL A 13 -3.85 13.09 13.03
N LYS A 14 -4.19 11.98 12.37
CA LYS A 14 -3.73 10.62 12.71
C LYS A 14 -2.29 10.38 12.21
N ASP A 15 -1.36 11.26 12.54
CA ASP A 15 0.07 10.90 12.48
C ASP A 15 0.42 10.11 13.75
N GLY A 16 1.02 8.94 13.58
CA GLY A 16 1.48 8.07 14.67
C GLY A 16 2.75 8.58 15.37
N ARG A 17 3.50 9.50 14.75
CA ARG A 17 4.79 10.00 15.25
C ARG A 17 4.68 11.04 16.37
N TRP A 18 3.48 11.56 16.66
CA TRP A 18 3.26 12.61 17.67
C TRP A 18 2.57 12.04 18.91
N SER A 19 3.10 12.34 20.09
CA SER A 19 2.49 11.97 21.37
C SER A 19 1.13 12.65 21.57
N THR A 20 0.31 12.05 22.43
CA THR A 20 -0.95 12.68 22.90
C THR A 20 -0.66 13.99 23.65
N LYS A 21 0.48 14.07 24.34
CA LYS A 21 0.96 15.30 25.00
C LYS A 21 1.24 16.41 23.98
N ASP A 22 2.05 16.14 22.96
CA ASP A 22 2.42 17.11 21.92
C ASP A 22 1.18 17.64 21.19
N LYS A 23 0.23 16.74 20.87
CA LYS A 23 -1.06 17.09 20.27
C LYS A 23 -1.86 18.05 21.18
N LEU A 24 -1.92 17.79 22.48
CA LEU A 24 -2.58 18.68 23.44
C LEU A 24 -1.87 20.04 23.58
N GLU A 25 -0.54 20.07 23.53
CA GLU A 25 0.24 21.31 23.58
C GLU A 25 0.07 22.15 22.31
N GLN A 26 0.02 21.53 21.13
CA GLN A 26 -0.31 22.20 19.87
C GLN A 26 -1.73 22.78 19.87
N TYR A 27 -2.75 22.02 20.32
CA TYR A 27 -4.11 22.55 20.46
C TYR A 27 -4.19 23.70 21.48
N ARG A 28 -3.46 23.62 22.60
CA ARG A 28 -3.32 24.74 23.56
C ARG A 28 -2.64 25.95 22.92
N GLY A 29 -1.68 25.75 22.02
CA GLY A 29 -1.06 26.80 21.21
C GLY A 29 -2.06 27.50 20.29
N VAL A 30 -2.80 26.74 19.48
CA VAL A 30 -3.83 27.27 18.55
C VAL A 30 -4.93 28.03 19.31
N LEU A 31 -5.40 27.51 20.46
CA LEU A 31 -6.37 28.19 21.30
C LEU A 31 -5.82 29.52 21.87
N LYS A 32 -4.56 29.54 22.34
CA LYS A 32 -3.89 30.79 22.78
C LYS A 32 -3.78 31.81 21.65
N LEU A 33 -3.48 31.37 20.41
CA LEU A 33 -3.42 32.23 19.24
C LEU A 33 -4.79 32.85 18.90
N HIS A 34 -5.86 32.06 18.84
CA HIS A 34 -7.21 32.59 18.59
C HIS A 34 -7.68 33.56 19.69
N VAL A 35 -7.37 33.30 20.97
CA VAL A 35 -7.69 34.23 22.07
C VAL A 35 -6.89 35.53 21.93
N ARG A 36 -5.59 35.46 21.59
CA ARG A 36 -4.75 36.64 21.32
C ARG A 36 -5.28 37.45 20.13
N GLU A 37 -5.63 36.78 19.04
CA GLU A 37 -6.18 37.41 17.84
C GLU A 37 -7.53 38.10 18.12
N LYS A 38 -8.47 37.43 18.80
CA LYS A 38 -9.76 38.01 19.20
C LYS A 38 -9.58 39.23 20.12
N ARG A 39 -8.53 39.24 20.95
CA ARG A 39 -8.17 40.40 21.79
C ARG A 39 -7.58 41.56 20.96
N ILE A 40 -6.75 41.27 19.95
CA ILE A 40 -6.21 42.29 19.03
C ILE A 40 -7.34 42.90 18.19
N ARG A 41 -8.15 42.07 17.52
CA ARG A 41 -9.30 42.50 16.70
C ARG A 41 -10.29 43.38 17.50
N SER A 42 -10.57 43.05 18.76
CA SER A 42 -11.46 43.86 19.62
C SER A 42 -10.80 45.16 20.10
N GLN A 43 -9.50 45.17 20.40
CA GLN A 43 -8.76 46.40 20.69
C GLN A 43 -8.70 47.34 19.48
N ASP A 44 -8.48 46.83 18.28
CA ASP A 44 -8.42 47.67 17.07
C ASP A 44 -9.80 48.19 16.64
N ALA A 45 -10.87 47.40 16.82
CA ALA A 45 -12.24 47.88 16.70
C ALA A 45 -12.55 49.01 17.72
N ALA A 46 -12.06 48.90 18.96
CA ALA A 46 -12.21 49.95 19.96
C ALA A 46 -11.40 51.21 19.62
N LYS A 47 -10.15 51.08 19.17
CA LYS A 47 -9.32 52.20 18.67
C LYS A 47 -10.03 52.92 17.50
N LEU A 48 -10.57 52.16 16.54
CA LEU A 48 -11.29 52.72 15.39
C LEU A 48 -12.58 53.44 15.81
N LYS A 49 -13.39 52.82 16.69
CA LYS A 49 -14.58 53.45 17.29
C LYS A 49 -14.24 54.78 17.96
N ASN A 50 -13.15 54.83 18.73
CA ASN A 50 -12.72 56.03 19.45
C ASN A 50 -12.17 57.12 18.51
N ARG A 51 -11.43 56.75 17.45
CA ARG A 51 -11.01 57.69 16.40
C ARG A 51 -12.22 58.34 15.70
N VAL A 52 -13.21 57.53 15.31
CA VAL A 52 -14.43 58.00 14.63
C VAL A 52 -15.31 58.86 15.55
N SER A 53 -15.46 58.50 16.84
CA SER A 53 -16.21 59.33 17.79
C SER A 53 -15.51 60.66 18.09
N TRP A 54 -14.17 60.67 18.16
CA TRP A 54 -13.38 61.90 18.32
C TRP A 54 -13.49 62.81 17.09
N GLN A 55 -13.36 62.29 15.87
CA GLN A 55 -13.57 63.05 14.63
C GLN A 55 -14.99 63.64 14.53
N LEU A 56 -16.02 62.85 14.87
CA LEU A 56 -17.40 63.32 14.92
C LEU A 56 -17.61 64.39 16.02
N GLY A 57 -16.89 64.28 17.13
CA GLY A 57 -16.80 65.29 18.17
C GLY A 57 -16.18 66.61 17.68
N LEU A 58 -15.04 66.54 17.00
CA LEU A 58 -14.37 67.69 16.38
C LEU A 58 -15.30 68.39 15.38
N TYR A 59 -15.85 67.67 14.40
CA TYR A 59 -16.76 68.28 13.41
C TYR A 59 -18.01 68.90 14.05
N LYS A 60 -18.53 68.32 15.15
CA LYS A 60 -19.63 68.91 15.93
C LYS A 60 -19.21 70.20 16.68
N GLN A 61 -17.96 70.30 17.12
CA GLN A 61 -17.40 71.54 17.70
C GLN A 61 -17.10 72.58 16.62
N ASP A 62 -16.52 72.18 15.48
CA ASP A 62 -16.19 73.07 14.37
C ASP A 62 -17.45 73.71 13.77
N VAL A 63 -18.49 72.93 13.46
CA VAL A 63 -19.77 73.46 12.97
C VAL A 63 -20.36 74.47 13.97
N LYS A 64 -20.26 74.22 15.29
CA LYS A 64 -20.68 75.19 16.32
C LYS A 64 -19.82 76.46 16.36
N LYS A 65 -18.50 76.34 16.18
CA LYS A 65 -17.57 77.49 16.13
C LYS A 65 -17.82 78.34 14.87
N TYR A 66 -17.97 77.70 13.72
CA TYR A 66 -18.34 78.36 12.47
C TYR A 66 -19.70 79.04 12.55
N GLN A 67 -20.71 78.42 13.19
CA GLN A 67 -22.00 79.06 13.43
C GLN A 67 -21.89 80.33 14.30
N LYS A 68 -21.00 80.36 15.30
CA LYS A 68 -20.73 81.58 16.08
C LYS A 68 -20.11 82.68 15.21
N ILE A 69 -19.03 82.38 14.49
CA ILE A 69 -18.34 83.33 13.61
C ILE A 69 -19.27 83.89 12.54
N VAL A 70 -20.10 83.03 11.91
CA VAL A 70 -21.13 83.43 10.94
C VAL A 70 -22.14 84.39 11.57
N ASN A 71 -22.63 84.09 12.78
CA ASN A 71 -23.58 84.93 13.51
C ASN A 71 -22.96 86.27 13.98
N GLU A 72 -21.66 86.29 14.30
CA GLU A 72 -20.90 87.47 14.70
C GLU A 72 -20.70 88.40 13.48
N ILE A 73 -20.30 87.86 12.33
CA ILE A 73 -20.17 88.62 11.07
C ILE A 73 -21.51 89.25 10.64
N THR A 74 -22.64 88.53 10.77
CA THR A 74 -23.97 89.07 10.42
C THR A 74 -24.49 90.15 11.37
N LYS A 75 -23.88 90.35 12.55
CA LYS A 75 -24.34 91.31 13.56
C LYS A 75 -23.65 92.68 13.49
N THR A 76 -22.91 92.93 12.41
CA THR A 76 -22.16 94.17 12.13
C THR A 76 -20.90 94.32 13.00
N THR A 77 -19.73 94.22 12.37
CA THR A 77 -18.43 94.54 13.00
C THR A 77 -17.44 95.03 11.94
N PRO A 78 -16.54 95.99 12.27
CA PRO A 78 -15.60 96.56 11.31
C PRO A 78 -14.48 95.57 10.95
N LYS A 79 -13.88 95.75 9.75
CA LYS A 79 -12.90 94.85 9.12
C LYS A 79 -11.78 94.37 10.07
N GLY A 80 -11.33 95.20 11.02
CA GLY A 80 -10.26 94.87 11.97
C GLY A 80 -10.58 93.71 12.93
N GLN A 81 -11.80 93.61 13.46
CA GLN A 81 -12.13 92.54 14.42
C GLN A 81 -12.20 91.15 13.74
N LEU A 82 -12.55 91.12 12.45
CA LEU A 82 -12.60 89.91 11.64
C LEU A 82 -11.20 89.24 11.53
N TYR A 83 -10.14 90.04 11.42
CA TYR A 83 -8.76 89.52 11.46
C TYR A 83 -8.38 88.94 12.82
N GLY A 84 -8.84 89.53 13.94
CA GLY A 84 -8.63 88.99 15.28
C GLY A 84 -9.29 87.64 15.50
N LEU A 85 -10.55 87.48 15.06
CA LEU A 85 -11.26 86.19 15.11
C LEU A 85 -10.54 85.11 14.28
N LEU A 86 -10.11 85.46 13.06
CA LEU A 86 -9.37 84.57 12.16
C LEU A 86 -7.92 84.28 12.61
N GLN A 87 -7.33 85.09 13.49
CA GLN A 87 -5.96 84.94 13.96
C GLN A 87 -5.69 83.56 14.59
N THR A 88 -6.73 82.97 15.20
CA THR A 88 -6.69 81.63 15.84
C THR A 88 -6.69 80.44 14.86
N ARG A 89 -6.92 80.65 13.55
CA ARG A 89 -6.98 79.57 12.54
C ARG A 89 -6.15 79.91 11.31
N LYS A 90 -4.90 79.44 11.29
CA LYS A 90 -3.93 79.59 10.18
C LYS A 90 -4.55 79.30 8.81
N ASP A 91 -5.30 78.20 8.69
CA ASP A 91 -5.84 77.71 7.42
C ASP A 91 -6.93 78.62 6.85
N LEU A 92 -7.83 79.10 7.70
CA LEU A 92 -8.85 80.09 7.32
C LEU A 92 -8.21 81.44 7.03
N ARG A 93 -7.26 81.87 7.86
CA ARG A 93 -6.52 83.12 7.68
C ARG A 93 -5.84 83.17 6.32
N LEU A 94 -5.16 82.10 5.91
CA LEU A 94 -4.53 81.97 4.59
C LEU A 94 -5.56 82.02 3.44
N ARG A 95 -6.73 81.39 3.59
CA ARG A 95 -7.81 81.42 2.58
C ARG A 95 -8.51 82.78 2.47
N CYS A 96 -8.58 83.53 3.56
CA CYS A 96 -9.34 84.77 3.68
C CYS A 96 -8.49 86.04 3.58
N GLN A 97 -7.16 85.93 3.53
CA GLN A 97 -6.24 87.07 3.50
C GLN A 97 -6.49 87.94 2.26
N GLY A 98 -6.71 89.24 2.48
CA GLY A 98 -6.97 90.22 1.41
C GLY A 98 -8.38 90.17 0.78
N ARG A 99 -9.26 89.23 1.17
CA ARG A 99 -10.61 89.12 0.61
C ARG A 99 -11.61 90.05 1.30
N GLU A 100 -12.66 90.44 0.57
CA GLU A 100 -13.78 91.18 1.14
C GLU A 100 -14.56 90.36 2.17
N THR A 101 -15.20 91.05 3.12
CA THR A 101 -15.95 90.42 4.22
C THR A 101 -17.09 89.51 3.74
N ARG A 102 -17.70 89.83 2.58
CA ARG A 102 -18.69 88.98 1.90
C ARG A 102 -18.07 87.64 1.47
N HIS A 103 -17.01 87.67 0.68
CA HIS A 103 -16.31 86.46 0.23
C HIS A 103 -15.71 85.62 1.39
N VAL A 104 -15.34 86.26 2.50
CA VAL A 104 -14.94 85.57 3.73
C VAL A 104 -16.13 84.86 4.39
N TYR A 105 -17.29 85.51 4.47
CA TYR A 105 -18.54 84.89 4.92
C TYR A 105 -18.92 83.69 4.05
N ASP A 106 -18.93 83.85 2.73
CA ASP A 106 -19.28 82.80 1.76
C ASP A 106 -18.36 81.59 1.91
N SER A 107 -17.04 81.82 1.98
CA SER A 107 -16.03 80.76 2.16
C SER A 107 -16.22 79.96 3.46
N ILE A 108 -16.59 80.64 4.55
CA ILE A 108 -16.87 80.00 5.85
C ILE A 108 -18.21 79.24 5.82
N TYR A 109 -19.21 79.79 5.12
CA TYR A 109 -20.51 79.14 4.93
C TYR A 109 -20.38 77.85 4.11
N GLU A 110 -19.62 77.88 3.01
CA GLU A 110 -19.31 76.71 2.20
C GLU A 110 -18.57 75.63 3.00
N GLU A 111 -17.53 75.98 3.76
CA GLU A 111 -16.81 74.99 4.57
C GLU A 111 -17.73 74.38 5.64
N ASN A 112 -18.57 75.19 6.30
CA ASN A 112 -19.58 74.71 7.25
C ASN A 112 -20.56 73.73 6.58
N HIS A 113 -21.07 74.06 5.39
CA HIS A 113 -21.96 73.22 4.60
C HIS A 113 -21.30 71.90 4.19
N GLN A 114 -20.03 71.92 3.77
CA GLN A 114 -19.24 70.72 3.47
C GLN A 114 -19.07 69.84 4.71
N LYS A 115 -18.70 70.41 5.86
CA LYS A 115 -18.56 69.66 7.13
C LYS A 115 -19.90 69.08 7.61
N ARG A 116 -21.00 69.81 7.41
CA ARG A 116 -22.37 69.34 7.72
C ARG A 116 -22.76 68.16 6.81
N ARG A 117 -22.56 68.26 5.50
CA ARG A 117 -22.76 67.15 4.54
C ARG A 117 -21.94 65.90 4.91
N GLN A 118 -20.68 66.07 5.30
CA GLN A 118 -19.82 64.97 5.78
C GLN A 118 -20.36 64.32 7.06
N LEU A 119 -20.77 65.12 8.04
CA LEU A 119 -21.33 64.67 9.31
C LEU A 119 -22.66 63.92 9.14
N ASP A 120 -23.54 64.40 8.26
CA ASP A 120 -24.83 63.74 7.98
C ASP A 120 -24.67 62.47 7.14
N LYS A 121 -23.69 62.39 6.22
CA LYS A 121 -23.29 61.12 5.56
C LYS A 121 -22.85 60.07 6.59
N LEU A 122 -21.98 60.44 7.55
CA LEU A 122 -21.53 59.52 8.61
C LEU A 122 -22.67 59.06 9.53
N ARG A 123 -23.65 59.93 9.81
CA ARG A 123 -24.88 59.56 10.54
C ARG A 123 -25.74 58.56 9.76
N TYR A 124 -25.93 58.78 8.46
CA TYR A 124 -26.68 57.87 7.59
C TYR A 124 -26.00 56.50 7.52
N GLU A 125 -24.68 56.47 7.29
CA GLU A 125 -23.91 55.22 7.30
C GLU A 125 -24.00 54.47 8.63
N LYS A 126 -23.95 55.18 9.77
CA LYS A 126 -24.19 54.58 11.09
C LYS A 126 -25.59 53.95 11.17
N LYS A 127 -26.65 54.66 10.75
CA LYS A 127 -28.03 54.14 10.79
C LYS A 127 -28.20 52.92 9.87
N ARG A 128 -27.61 52.94 8.67
CA ARG A 128 -27.61 51.80 7.72
C ARG A 128 -26.86 50.59 8.27
N LYS A 129 -25.65 50.77 8.81
CA LYS A 129 -24.86 49.69 9.42
C LYS A 129 -25.54 49.11 10.67
N MET A 130 -26.27 49.94 11.43
CA MET A 130 -27.04 49.50 12.60
C MET A 130 -28.27 48.67 12.22
N LYS A 131 -29.01 49.04 11.17
CA LYS A 131 -30.08 48.19 10.59
C LYS A 131 -29.54 46.80 10.22
N ARG A 132 -28.47 46.75 9.43
CA ARG A 132 -27.83 45.48 9.03
C ARG A 132 -27.30 44.64 10.20
N CYS A 133 -26.94 45.29 11.32
CA CYS A 133 -26.56 44.57 12.54
C CYS A 133 -27.75 43.87 13.20
N PHE A 134 -28.96 44.44 13.14
CA PHE A 134 -30.18 43.79 13.63
C PHE A 134 -30.67 42.70 12.66
N GLU A 135 -30.62 42.95 11.34
CA GLU A 135 -30.91 41.96 10.30
C GLU A 135 -30.05 40.68 10.53
N LEU A 136 -28.72 40.84 10.62
CA LEU A 136 -27.79 39.75 10.92
C LEU A 136 -27.95 39.11 12.31
N GLN A 137 -28.58 39.79 13.27
CA GLN A 137 -28.90 39.21 14.59
C GLN A 137 -30.17 38.35 14.55
N ILE A 138 -31.15 38.73 13.73
CA ILE A 138 -32.35 37.94 13.49
C ILE A 138 -31.96 36.67 12.70
N GLU A 139 -31.23 36.82 11.59
CA GLU A 139 -30.68 35.70 10.81
C GLU A 139 -29.87 34.71 11.69
N HIS A 140 -29.06 35.22 12.64
CA HIS A 140 -28.31 34.37 13.56
C HIS A 140 -29.20 33.63 14.56
N VAL A 141 -30.29 34.25 15.04
CA VAL A 141 -31.24 33.57 15.94
C VAL A 141 -32.02 32.50 15.17
N GLU A 142 -32.49 32.82 13.96
CA GLU A 142 -33.17 31.87 13.07
C GLU A 142 -32.26 30.67 12.75
N LEU A 143 -31.01 30.89 12.35
CA LEU A 143 -30.03 29.83 12.12
C LEU A 143 -29.67 29.03 13.38
N CYS A 144 -29.70 29.65 14.57
CA CYS A 144 -29.53 28.92 15.82
C CYS A 144 -30.74 28.05 16.16
N ASN A 145 -31.96 28.53 15.93
CA ASN A 145 -33.18 27.76 16.14
C ASN A 145 -33.23 26.57 15.18
N ILE A 146 -33.01 26.80 13.87
CA ILE A 146 -32.91 25.74 12.86
C ILE A 146 -31.86 24.70 13.25
N TYR A 147 -30.68 25.12 13.74
CA TYR A 147 -29.61 24.20 14.14
C TYR A 147 -29.84 23.49 15.49
N GLU A 148 -30.75 23.97 16.34
CA GLU A 148 -31.18 23.24 17.53
C GLU A 148 -32.38 22.31 17.18
N GLU A 149 -33.27 22.70 16.25
CA GLU A 149 -34.28 21.82 15.62
C GLU A 149 -33.64 20.66 14.81
N GLU A 150 -32.57 20.91 14.04
CA GLU A 150 -31.77 19.88 13.34
C GLU A 150 -31.04 18.91 14.29
N LYS A 151 -30.86 19.29 15.57
CA LYS A 151 -30.23 18.44 16.59
C LYS A 151 -31.21 17.61 17.40
N ASP A 152 -32.39 18.17 17.63
CA ASP A 152 -33.51 17.49 18.27
C ASP A 152 -34.32 16.66 17.25
N ALA A 153 -34.03 16.81 15.95
CA ALA A 153 -34.38 15.85 14.90
C ALA A 153 -34.04 14.41 15.35
N PRO A 154 -34.99 13.46 15.25
CA PRO A 154 -34.90 12.24 16.02
C PRO A 154 -33.75 11.35 15.55
N TRP A 155 -32.84 11.04 16.48
CA TRP A 155 -31.62 10.21 16.39
C TRP A 155 -31.83 8.76 15.88
N SER A 156 -33.04 8.45 15.40
CA SER A 156 -33.47 7.23 14.71
C SER A 156 -32.51 6.74 13.62
N GLN A 157 -32.11 7.61 12.68
CA GLN A 157 -31.20 7.24 11.58
C GLN A 157 -29.80 6.89 12.11
N ASP A 158 -29.27 7.70 13.03
CA ASP A 158 -27.97 7.45 13.67
C ASP A 158 -27.99 6.13 14.46
N ARG A 159 -29.09 5.84 15.17
CA ARG A 159 -29.29 4.56 15.86
C ARG A 159 -29.35 3.37 14.89
N GLN A 160 -29.96 3.53 13.72
CA GLN A 160 -29.95 2.50 12.66
C GLN A 160 -28.55 2.30 12.08
N GLN A 161 -27.80 3.38 11.81
CA GLN A 161 -26.41 3.30 11.34
C GLN A 161 -25.49 2.63 12.38
N GLN A 162 -25.62 2.99 13.66
CA GLN A 162 -24.88 2.35 14.76
C GLN A 162 -25.25 0.86 14.90
N GLN A 163 -26.53 0.49 14.74
CA GLN A 163 -26.95 -0.91 14.68
C GLN A 163 -26.32 -1.64 13.49
N LEU A 164 -26.32 -1.04 12.29
CA LEU A 164 -25.69 -1.60 11.09
C LEU A 164 -24.19 -1.82 11.30
N VAL A 165 -23.47 -0.83 11.83
CA VAL A 165 -22.04 -0.92 12.18
C VAL A 165 -21.80 -2.03 13.21
N SER A 166 -22.64 -2.16 14.23
CA SER A 166 -22.51 -3.24 15.23
C SER A 166 -22.77 -4.64 14.63
N ARG A 167 -23.70 -4.77 13.67
CA ARG A 167 -23.95 -6.02 12.93
C ARG A 167 -22.78 -6.36 12.01
N TYR A 168 -22.23 -5.35 11.32
CA TYR A 168 -21.05 -5.49 10.46
C TYR A 168 -19.80 -5.90 11.25
N GLN A 169 -19.52 -5.26 12.39
CA GLN A 169 -18.44 -5.65 13.29
C GLN A 169 -18.60 -7.09 13.83
N LYS A 170 -19.82 -7.47 14.23
CA LYS A 170 -20.12 -8.87 14.62
C LYS A 170 -19.94 -9.85 13.46
N SER A 171 -20.24 -9.44 12.23
CA SER A 171 -20.01 -10.25 11.03
C SER A 171 -18.52 -10.45 10.74
N ILE A 172 -17.70 -9.40 10.83
CA ILE A 172 -16.23 -9.49 10.70
C ILE A 172 -15.65 -10.40 11.79
N ALA A 173 -16.09 -10.23 13.04
CA ALA A 173 -15.64 -11.08 14.14
C ALA A 173 -15.96 -12.57 13.89
N LYS A 174 -17.17 -12.88 13.42
CA LYS A 174 -17.55 -14.23 13.00
C LYS A 174 -16.72 -14.74 11.81
N GLN A 175 -16.47 -13.91 10.80
CA GLN A 175 -15.66 -14.30 9.63
C GLN A 175 -14.21 -14.59 10.02
N ASN A 176 -13.63 -13.78 10.91
CA ASN A 176 -12.26 -13.98 11.38
C ASN A 176 -12.14 -15.21 12.29
N ALA A 177 -13.13 -15.45 13.15
CA ALA A 177 -13.22 -16.70 13.93
C ALA A 177 -13.35 -17.92 13.01
N ALA A 178 -14.22 -17.88 11.99
CA ALA A 178 -14.36 -18.95 11.01
C ALA A 178 -13.07 -19.20 10.21
N LYS A 179 -12.33 -18.14 9.83
CA LYS A 179 -11.00 -18.27 9.20
C LYS A 179 -9.99 -18.95 10.12
N ALA A 180 -9.94 -18.58 11.40
CA ALA A 180 -9.06 -19.22 12.38
C ALA A 180 -9.43 -20.69 12.61
N ILE A 181 -10.72 -21.00 12.73
CA ILE A 181 -11.25 -22.37 12.85
C ILE A 181 -10.88 -23.21 11.62
N ASN A 182 -11.08 -22.67 10.40
CA ASN A 182 -10.71 -23.36 9.17
C ASN A 182 -9.19 -23.62 9.09
N LEU A 183 -8.35 -22.66 9.51
CA LEU A 183 -6.90 -22.86 9.59
C LEU A 183 -6.51 -23.96 10.59
N THR A 184 -7.16 -24.02 11.76
CA THR A 184 -6.93 -25.12 12.71
C THR A 184 -7.38 -26.47 12.13
N TYR A 185 -8.50 -26.53 11.40
CA TYR A 185 -8.94 -27.76 10.75
C TYR A 185 -8.02 -28.18 9.59
N THR A 186 -7.45 -27.25 8.81
CA THR A 186 -6.46 -27.62 7.79
C THR A 186 -5.19 -28.19 8.41
N TYR A 187 -4.70 -27.62 9.52
CA TYR A 187 -3.55 -28.20 10.24
C TYR A 187 -3.87 -29.57 10.86
N MET A 188 -5.05 -29.76 11.46
CA MET A 188 -5.48 -31.07 11.95
C MET A 188 -5.56 -32.10 10.82
N LEU A 189 -6.07 -31.71 9.65
CA LEU A 189 -6.20 -32.58 8.47
C LEU A 189 -4.84 -32.89 7.84
N GLU A 190 -3.87 -31.97 7.87
CA GLU A 190 -2.48 -32.21 7.48
C GLU A 190 -1.75 -33.16 8.45
N ILE A 191 -2.01 -33.06 9.75
CA ILE A 191 -1.48 -33.99 10.76
C ILE A 191 -2.08 -35.38 10.53
N LEU A 192 -3.41 -35.51 10.46
CA LEU A 192 -4.08 -36.80 10.21
C LEU A 192 -3.67 -37.45 8.88
N LYS A 193 -3.36 -36.66 7.84
CA LYS A 193 -2.77 -37.18 6.59
C LYS A 193 -1.36 -37.74 6.79
N LYS A 194 -0.51 -37.08 7.57
CA LYS A 194 0.82 -37.60 7.91
C LYS A 194 0.68 -38.87 8.74
N ASP A 195 -0.16 -38.86 9.76
CA ASP A 195 -0.39 -40.02 10.64
C ASP A 195 -0.90 -41.22 9.84
N ALA A 196 -1.84 -41.02 8.91
CA ALA A 196 -2.30 -42.07 8.00
C ALA A 196 -1.16 -42.69 7.17
N ILE A 197 -0.26 -41.88 6.61
CA ILE A 197 0.91 -42.36 5.85
C ILE A 197 1.89 -43.14 6.76
N HIS A 198 2.10 -42.69 8.00
CA HIS A 198 2.92 -43.44 8.97
C HIS A 198 2.26 -44.77 9.37
N HIS A 199 0.93 -44.80 9.53
CA HIS A 199 0.19 -46.03 9.82
C HIS A 199 0.21 -46.99 8.62
N GLU A 200 0.12 -46.50 7.39
CA GLU A 200 0.18 -47.31 6.17
C GLU A 200 1.57 -47.95 6.00
N THR A 201 2.64 -47.18 6.17
CA THR A 201 4.03 -47.70 6.13
C THR A 201 4.34 -48.68 7.27
N LEU A 202 3.81 -48.46 8.48
CA LEU A 202 3.89 -49.43 9.58
C LEU A 202 3.12 -50.72 9.27
N LEU A 203 1.93 -50.63 8.67
CA LEU A 203 1.14 -51.79 8.25
C LEU A 203 1.83 -52.59 7.14
N ASP A 204 2.50 -51.94 6.19
CA ASP A 204 3.27 -52.63 5.15
C ASP A 204 4.54 -53.28 5.71
N ALA A 205 5.25 -52.62 6.63
CA ALA A 205 6.36 -53.23 7.36
C ALA A 205 5.91 -54.49 8.14
N LEU A 206 4.75 -54.45 8.80
CA LEU A 206 4.17 -55.60 9.50
C LEU A 206 3.69 -56.71 8.55
N LYS A 207 3.19 -56.38 7.35
CA LYS A 207 2.85 -57.38 6.32
C LYS A 207 4.09 -58.13 5.82
N GLU A 208 5.21 -57.42 5.68
CA GLU A 208 6.47 -57.99 5.23
C GLU A 208 7.17 -58.79 6.34
N ASP A 209 7.22 -58.26 7.56
CA ASP A 209 7.73 -59.02 8.71
C ASP A 209 6.94 -60.31 8.92
N ARG A 210 5.60 -60.29 8.79
CA ARG A 210 4.78 -61.50 8.81
C ARG A 210 5.16 -62.51 7.71
N ARG A 211 5.51 -62.06 6.50
CA ARG A 211 6.01 -62.96 5.42
C ARG A 211 7.35 -63.58 5.82
N ASN A 212 8.28 -62.77 6.32
CA ASN A 212 9.61 -63.21 6.76
C ASN A 212 9.49 -64.22 7.92
N GLN A 213 8.64 -63.95 8.92
CA GLN A 213 8.34 -64.87 10.01
C GLN A 213 7.73 -66.18 9.49
N CYS A 214 6.76 -66.14 8.58
CA CYS A 214 6.19 -67.34 7.97
C CYS A 214 7.23 -68.16 7.19
N GLU A 215 8.14 -67.52 6.47
CA GLU A 215 9.23 -68.21 5.77
C GLU A 215 10.23 -68.83 6.75
N VAL A 216 10.64 -68.12 7.80
CA VAL A 216 11.51 -68.65 8.85
C VAL A 216 10.86 -69.84 9.55
N ILE A 217 9.57 -69.77 9.89
CA ILE A 217 8.82 -70.88 10.48
C ILE A 217 8.80 -72.08 9.53
N LEU A 218 8.52 -71.87 8.23
CA LEU A 218 8.51 -72.94 7.22
C LEU A 218 9.89 -73.59 7.06
N ARG A 219 10.96 -72.80 6.98
CA ARG A 219 12.34 -73.31 6.92
C ARG A 219 12.71 -74.08 8.20
N THR A 220 12.27 -73.60 9.37
CA THR A 220 12.52 -74.23 10.67
C THR A 220 11.73 -75.53 10.83
N THR A 221 10.49 -75.62 10.35
CA THR A 221 9.71 -76.87 10.38
C THR A 221 10.24 -77.90 9.40
N ILE A 222 10.66 -77.51 8.19
CA ILE A 222 11.35 -78.42 7.25
C ILE A 222 12.64 -78.95 7.88
N MET A 223 13.45 -78.09 8.50
CA MET A 223 14.69 -78.52 9.14
C MET A 223 14.46 -79.39 10.38
N GLY A 224 13.40 -79.11 11.15
CA GLY A 224 12.95 -79.97 12.25
C GLY A 224 12.42 -81.33 11.79
N GLN A 225 11.73 -81.40 10.64
CA GLN A 225 11.31 -82.65 10.02
C GLN A 225 12.51 -83.49 9.59
N LEU A 226 13.49 -82.89 8.89
CA LEU A 226 14.73 -83.58 8.49
C LEU A 226 15.50 -84.13 9.70
N VAL A 227 15.64 -83.36 10.78
CA VAL A 227 16.31 -83.82 12.01
C VAL A 227 15.51 -84.93 12.72
N ALA A 228 14.18 -84.90 12.66
CA ALA A 228 13.34 -85.99 13.18
C ALA A 228 13.47 -87.26 12.33
N GLU A 229 13.47 -87.15 10.99
CA GLU A 229 13.70 -88.27 10.07
C GLU A 229 15.09 -88.89 10.28
N GLU A 230 16.15 -88.07 10.40
CA GLU A 230 17.50 -88.55 10.74
C GLU A 230 17.54 -89.26 12.10
N SER A 231 16.83 -88.74 13.11
CA SER A 231 16.72 -89.34 14.44
C SER A 231 16.02 -90.71 14.41
N ASP A 232 14.86 -90.80 13.75
CA ASP A 232 14.10 -92.05 13.61
C ASP A 232 14.89 -93.08 12.79
N ASP A 233 15.60 -92.64 11.76
CA ASP A 233 16.43 -93.52 10.92
C ASP A 233 17.67 -94.02 11.70
N ILE A 234 18.27 -93.19 12.57
CA ILE A 234 19.29 -93.59 13.54
C ILE A 234 18.73 -94.58 14.57
N GLU A 235 17.55 -94.32 15.14
CA GLU A 235 16.91 -95.22 16.10
C GLU A 235 16.55 -96.58 15.44
N SER A 236 16.13 -96.58 14.18
CA SER A 236 15.88 -97.79 13.39
C SER A 236 17.17 -98.60 13.16
N LYS A 237 18.28 -97.92 12.87
CA LYS A 237 19.62 -98.52 12.72
C LYS A 237 20.09 -99.13 14.04
N TYR A 238 19.92 -98.44 15.18
CA TYR A 238 20.17 -99.00 16.50
C TYR A 238 19.27 -100.21 16.80
N LYS A 239 17.96 -100.11 16.61
CA LYS A 239 17.00 -101.23 16.79
C LYS A 239 17.33 -102.44 15.89
N ARG A 240 17.96 -102.24 14.73
CA ARG A 240 18.46 -103.31 13.86
C ARG A 240 19.78 -103.88 14.37
N ALA A 241 20.73 -103.03 14.75
CA ALA A 241 22.02 -103.43 15.33
C ALA A 241 21.83 -104.25 16.62
N THR A 242 20.98 -103.80 17.56
CA THR A 242 20.64 -104.54 18.79
C THR A 242 20.01 -105.90 18.48
N ARG A 243 19.17 -106.00 17.43
CA ARG A 243 18.62 -107.28 16.98
C ARG A 243 19.68 -108.21 16.38
N HIS A 244 20.60 -107.70 15.56
CA HIS A 244 21.73 -108.49 15.06
C HIS A 244 22.69 -108.92 16.18
N VAL A 245 23.00 -108.04 17.13
CA VAL A 245 23.84 -108.37 18.30
C VAL A 245 23.15 -109.40 19.19
N TRP A 246 21.85 -109.29 19.44
CA TRP A 246 21.10 -110.29 20.21
C TRP A 246 21.01 -111.62 19.47
N HIS A 247 20.75 -111.61 18.16
CA HIS A 247 20.73 -112.82 17.35
C HIS A 247 22.11 -113.48 17.35
N ASN A 248 23.17 -112.73 17.08
CA ASN A 248 24.54 -113.24 17.08
C ASN A 248 25.00 -113.69 18.48
N MET A 249 24.54 -113.05 19.56
CA MET A 249 24.77 -113.52 20.93
C MET A 249 24.05 -114.86 21.18
N LYS A 250 22.82 -115.02 20.66
CA LYS A 250 22.04 -116.26 20.79
C LYS A 250 22.51 -117.36 19.84
N GLU A 251 23.08 -117.02 18.69
CA GLU A 251 23.82 -117.92 17.81
C GLU A 251 25.14 -118.33 18.45
N ARG A 252 25.86 -117.43 19.12
CA ARG A 252 27.04 -117.77 19.93
C ARG A 252 26.67 -118.61 21.14
N GLU A 253 25.55 -118.37 21.80
CA GLU A 253 25.04 -119.21 22.90
C GLU A 253 24.65 -120.60 22.38
N ARG A 254 23.94 -120.69 21.25
CA ARG A 254 23.63 -121.94 20.53
C ARG A 254 24.88 -122.65 20.04
N MET A 255 25.88 -121.92 19.53
CA MET A 255 27.13 -122.49 19.05
C MET A 255 28.05 -122.87 20.21
N LEU A 256 27.99 -122.21 21.37
CA LEU A 256 28.69 -122.63 22.59
C LEU A 256 28.02 -123.82 23.26
N THR A 257 26.68 -123.92 23.20
CA THR A 257 25.96 -125.12 23.66
C THR A 257 26.05 -126.27 22.68
N PHE A 258 26.12 -126.01 21.37
CA PHE A 258 26.43 -127.01 20.34
C PHE A 258 27.90 -127.38 20.30
N VAL A 259 28.85 -126.50 20.65
CA VAL A 259 30.27 -126.86 20.81
C VAL A 259 30.52 -127.53 22.15
N ARG A 260 29.75 -127.25 23.21
CA ARG A 260 29.71 -128.12 24.40
C ARG A 260 29.11 -129.47 24.04
N GLY A 261 27.97 -129.49 23.34
CA GLY A 261 27.35 -130.69 22.80
C GLY A 261 28.27 -131.46 21.86
N GLN A 262 29.10 -130.81 21.04
CA GLN A 262 30.14 -131.43 20.20
C GLN A 262 31.45 -131.67 20.94
N VAL A 263 31.65 -131.18 22.16
CA VAL A 263 32.73 -131.65 23.03
C VAL A 263 32.26 -132.90 23.75
N GLU A 264 31.02 -132.93 24.22
CA GLU A 264 30.32 -134.11 24.76
C GLU A 264 30.08 -135.18 23.68
N ASP A 265 29.85 -134.78 22.43
CA ASP A 265 29.65 -135.67 21.29
C ASP A 265 30.95 -135.96 20.53
N LEU A 266 31.96 -135.09 20.41
CA LEU A 266 33.29 -135.61 20.03
C LEU A 266 33.82 -136.55 21.12
N TRP A 267 33.37 -136.40 22.37
CA TRP A 267 33.59 -137.37 23.43
C TRP A 267 32.70 -138.64 23.32
N SER A 268 31.62 -138.65 22.51
CA SER A 268 30.74 -139.81 22.21
C SER A 268 30.90 -140.37 20.76
N PHE A 269 31.63 -139.66 19.90
CA PHE A 269 31.76 -139.86 18.44
C PHE A 269 33.24 -140.02 18.05
N ALA A 270 34.19 -139.59 18.89
CA ALA A 270 35.43 -140.36 19.06
C ALA A 270 35.15 -141.76 19.67
N GLN A 271 33.91 -142.05 20.07
CA GLN A 271 33.41 -143.41 20.32
C GLN A 271 32.56 -143.99 19.16
N SER A 272 32.23 -143.25 18.06
CA SER A 272 31.31 -143.74 16.98
C SER A 272 31.18 -142.95 15.64
N LEU A 273 30.81 -143.64 14.52
CA LEU A 273 30.06 -143.23 13.28
C LEU A 273 30.57 -142.15 12.23
N ILE A 274 29.85 -142.01 11.07
CA ILE A 274 30.30 -141.34 9.80
C ILE A 274 29.17 -141.06 8.72
N GLN A 275 29.19 -139.88 8.02
CA GLN A 275 28.70 -139.49 6.62
C GLN A 275 27.21 -139.73 6.14
N THR A 276 26.58 -139.23 5.02
CA THR A 276 26.87 -138.30 3.83
C THR A 276 25.56 -137.62 3.24
N GLU A 277 25.55 -137.02 2.00
CA GLU A 277 24.66 -135.88 1.55
C GLU A 277 24.11 -135.85 0.04
N SER A 278 23.20 -134.88 -0.38
CA SER A 278 22.98 -134.14 -1.73
C SER A 278 21.56 -133.98 -2.53
N GLU A 279 21.38 -133.13 -3.62
CA GLU A 279 20.15 -132.25 -4.08
C GLU A 279 19.67 -132.00 -5.66
N ALA A 280 18.70 -131.07 -6.13
CA ALA A 280 18.08 -130.83 -7.57
C ALA A 280 17.29 -129.44 -8.07
N ILE A 281 16.69 -129.22 -9.34
CA ILE A 281 16.13 -127.91 -10.09
C ILE A 281 15.20 -128.07 -11.45
N LEU A 282 14.42 -127.26 -12.34
CA LEU A 282 13.52 -125.99 -12.67
C LEU A 282 12.87 -125.98 -14.21
N THR A 283 12.16 -125.07 -15.06
CA THR A 283 10.94 -124.07 -15.24
C THR A 283 10.58 -123.47 -16.74
N THR A 284 9.35 -122.97 -17.26
CA THR A 284 9.03 -122.27 -18.65
C THR A 284 7.58 -121.59 -19.08
N GLU A 285 7.31 -120.90 -20.30
CA GLU A 285 6.05 -120.13 -20.89
C GLU A 285 5.78 -119.98 -22.51
N ILE A 286 4.57 -119.54 -23.13
CA ILE A 286 4.27 -119.05 -24.61
C ILE A 286 2.96 -118.12 -24.98
N THR A 287 2.49 -117.88 -26.29
CA THR A 287 1.60 -116.73 -26.89
C THR A 287 0.70 -116.94 -28.22
N ARG A 288 -0.23 -116.00 -28.72
CA ARG A 288 -0.58 -115.53 -30.19
C ARG A 288 -2.02 -115.03 -30.76
N VAL A 289 -2.05 -114.19 -31.86
CA VAL A 289 -2.94 -114.08 -33.14
C VAL A 289 -4.18 -113.10 -33.37
N SER A 290 -4.71 -112.92 -34.65
CA SER A 290 -5.46 -111.76 -35.30
C SER A 290 -6.63 -112.03 -36.33
N ASN A 291 -7.26 -111.02 -37.01
CA ASN A 291 -8.19 -111.12 -38.21
C ASN A 291 -8.52 -109.78 -38.99
N VAL A 292 -9.20 -109.79 -40.18
CA VAL A 292 -9.33 -108.66 -41.19
C VAL A 292 -10.69 -108.54 -41.97
N SER A 293 -11.17 -107.32 -42.33
CA SER A 293 -11.90 -106.97 -43.61
C SER A 293 -12.47 -105.52 -43.70
N ASN A 294 -12.04 -104.64 -44.65
CA ASN A 294 -12.81 -103.42 -45.07
C ASN A 294 -12.33 -102.60 -46.32
N GLU A 295 -11.72 -103.23 -47.33
CA GLU A 295 -10.85 -102.57 -48.35
C GLU A 295 -11.26 -101.25 -49.04
N VAL A 296 -12.54 -101.00 -49.35
CA VAL A 296 -12.93 -99.79 -50.10
C VAL A 296 -13.10 -98.58 -49.18
N LEU A 297 -13.68 -98.81 -47.99
CA LEU A 297 -13.68 -97.83 -46.91
C LEU A 297 -12.25 -97.57 -46.45
N GLU A 298 -11.42 -98.61 -46.30
CA GLU A 298 -9.99 -98.46 -46.03
C GLU A 298 -9.31 -97.56 -47.06
N LYS A 299 -9.53 -97.72 -48.37
CA LYS A 299 -8.86 -96.87 -49.39
C LYS A 299 -9.24 -95.38 -49.29
N GLN A 300 -10.46 -95.04 -48.88
CA GLN A 300 -10.84 -93.65 -48.60
C GLN A 300 -10.35 -93.17 -47.24
N ILE A 301 -10.46 -94.00 -46.20
CA ILE A 301 -9.97 -93.74 -44.84
C ILE A 301 -8.46 -93.50 -44.87
N ILE A 302 -7.66 -94.39 -45.47
CA ILE A 302 -6.21 -94.24 -45.69
C ILE A 302 -5.87 -92.93 -46.43
N SER A 303 -6.73 -92.45 -47.33
CA SER A 303 -6.50 -91.17 -48.01
C SER A 303 -6.69 -89.96 -47.08
N LEU A 304 -7.69 -90.02 -46.19
CA LEU A 304 -7.97 -88.99 -45.18
C LEU A 304 -6.99 -89.09 -44.00
N GLU A 305 -6.69 -90.28 -43.51
CA GLU A 305 -5.65 -90.57 -42.53
C GLU A 305 -4.28 -90.12 -43.04
N ARG A 306 -3.93 -90.30 -44.32
CA ARG A 306 -2.68 -89.77 -44.87
C ARG A 306 -2.64 -88.23 -44.94
N ILE A 307 -3.79 -87.56 -44.90
CA ILE A 307 -3.89 -86.10 -44.74
C ILE A 307 -3.82 -85.73 -43.25
N PHE A 308 -4.60 -86.39 -42.40
CA PHE A 308 -4.61 -86.16 -40.96
C PHE A 308 -3.28 -86.51 -40.27
N GLU A 309 -2.56 -87.55 -40.71
CA GLU A 309 -1.21 -87.87 -40.25
C GLU A 309 -0.21 -86.79 -40.65
N LYS A 310 -0.24 -86.29 -41.90
CA LYS A 310 0.59 -85.13 -42.29
C LYS A 310 0.32 -83.90 -41.41
N ILE A 311 -0.94 -83.66 -41.04
CA ILE A 311 -1.29 -82.56 -40.13
C ILE A 311 -0.83 -82.88 -38.70
N LYS A 312 -1.05 -84.10 -38.20
CA LYS A 312 -0.67 -84.60 -36.88
C LYS A 312 0.85 -84.58 -36.65
N ASP A 313 1.64 -84.96 -37.64
CA ASP A 313 3.10 -84.82 -37.68
C ASP A 313 3.49 -83.33 -37.68
N SER A 314 2.90 -82.51 -38.56
CA SER A 314 3.22 -81.07 -38.66
C SER A 314 2.87 -80.26 -37.41
N LEU A 315 1.92 -80.73 -36.60
CA LEU A 315 1.47 -80.10 -35.35
C LEU A 315 1.95 -80.82 -34.08
N LEU A 316 2.71 -81.92 -34.22
CA LEU A 316 3.22 -82.79 -33.14
C LEU A 316 2.13 -83.16 -32.12
N VAL A 317 1.10 -83.87 -32.61
CA VAL A 317 -0.11 -84.25 -31.87
C VAL A 317 -0.16 -85.78 -31.70
N ARG A 318 -0.69 -86.29 -30.58
CA ARG A 318 -0.79 -87.74 -30.34
C ARG A 318 -2.06 -88.38 -30.89
N SER A 319 -3.16 -87.63 -31.00
CA SER A 319 -4.45 -88.15 -31.50
C SER A 319 -5.22 -87.13 -32.34
N TYR A 320 -6.13 -87.62 -33.20
CA TYR A 320 -6.98 -86.74 -34.02
C TYR A 320 -8.02 -85.94 -33.21
N GLN A 321 -8.40 -86.40 -32.01
CA GLN A 321 -9.24 -85.62 -31.10
C GLN A 321 -8.47 -84.42 -30.51
N GLU A 322 -7.21 -84.63 -30.12
CA GLU A 322 -6.32 -83.56 -29.65
C GLU A 322 -6.02 -82.51 -30.74
N LEU A 323 -6.03 -82.90 -32.02
CA LEU A 323 -5.92 -81.99 -33.15
C LEU A 323 -7.11 -81.02 -33.22
N LEU A 324 -8.34 -81.51 -33.03
CA LEU A 324 -9.54 -80.69 -33.01
C LEU A 324 -9.59 -79.75 -31.79
N THR A 325 -9.24 -80.24 -30.59
CA THR A 325 -9.20 -79.38 -29.40
C THR A 325 -8.14 -78.28 -29.51
N ARG A 326 -6.94 -78.58 -30.01
CA ARG A 326 -5.90 -77.56 -30.26
C ARG A 326 -6.34 -76.52 -31.30
N LEU A 327 -7.08 -76.90 -32.35
CA LEU A 327 -7.63 -75.94 -33.32
C LEU A 327 -8.73 -75.05 -32.72
N GLU A 328 -9.62 -75.63 -31.89
CA GLU A 328 -10.59 -74.84 -31.12
C GLU A 328 -9.91 -73.88 -30.12
N GLU A 329 -8.84 -74.32 -29.46
CA GLU A 329 -8.06 -73.47 -28.55
C GLU A 329 -7.34 -72.36 -29.31
N GLN A 330 -6.75 -72.62 -30.47
CA GLN A 330 -6.20 -71.58 -31.35
C GLN A 330 -7.27 -70.58 -31.81
N MET A 331 -8.48 -71.03 -32.16
CA MET A 331 -9.61 -70.14 -32.46
C MET A 331 -9.95 -69.25 -31.24
N LYS A 332 -10.09 -69.85 -30.05
CA LYS A 332 -10.41 -69.15 -28.79
C LYS A 332 -9.29 -68.21 -28.32
N GLN A 333 -8.03 -68.51 -28.63
CA GLN A 333 -6.89 -67.61 -28.41
C GLN A 333 -6.89 -66.46 -29.42
N ARG A 334 -7.14 -66.74 -30.71
CA ARG A 334 -7.22 -65.72 -31.77
C ARG A 334 -8.31 -64.69 -31.52
N THR A 335 -9.51 -65.10 -31.08
CA THR A 335 -10.58 -64.14 -30.74
C THR A 335 -10.22 -63.27 -29.55
N ARG A 336 -9.68 -63.86 -28.47
CA ARG A 336 -9.18 -63.10 -27.30
C ARG A 336 -8.09 -62.09 -27.68
N LEU A 337 -7.16 -62.46 -28.55
CA LEU A 337 -6.10 -61.56 -29.03
C LEU A 337 -6.65 -60.43 -29.91
N LEU A 338 -7.66 -60.70 -30.75
CA LEU A 338 -8.36 -59.67 -31.53
C LEU A 338 -9.13 -58.70 -30.63
N GLU A 339 -9.86 -59.19 -29.63
CA GLU A 339 -10.51 -58.34 -28.63
C GLU A 339 -9.51 -57.47 -27.87
N GLN A 340 -8.37 -58.04 -27.45
CA GLN A 340 -7.31 -57.29 -26.76
C GLN A 340 -6.69 -56.23 -27.69
N PHE A 341 -6.46 -56.55 -28.97
CA PHE A 341 -5.99 -55.58 -29.95
C PHE A 341 -6.99 -54.43 -30.14
N GLU A 342 -8.29 -54.72 -30.27
CA GLU A 342 -9.33 -53.69 -30.36
C GLU A 342 -9.38 -52.77 -29.13
N ARG A 343 -9.23 -53.33 -27.91
CA ARG A 343 -9.17 -52.55 -26.67
C ARG A 343 -7.94 -51.63 -26.69
N ASN A 344 -6.77 -52.16 -27.02
CA ASN A 344 -5.52 -51.39 -27.13
C ASN A 344 -5.62 -50.25 -28.16
N VAL A 345 -6.29 -50.47 -29.30
CA VAL A 345 -6.54 -49.42 -30.32
C VAL A 345 -7.48 -48.34 -29.76
N LYS A 346 -8.59 -48.71 -29.13
CA LYS A 346 -9.53 -47.76 -28.51
C LYS A 346 -8.87 -46.95 -27.38
N GLU A 347 -8.01 -47.58 -26.58
CA GLU A 347 -7.20 -46.90 -25.56
C GLU A 347 -6.21 -45.92 -26.17
N ARG A 348 -5.42 -46.34 -27.17
CA ARG A 348 -4.49 -45.49 -27.94
C ARG A 348 -5.19 -44.25 -28.49
N ASP A 349 -6.37 -44.44 -29.08
CA ASP A 349 -7.12 -43.35 -29.70
C ASP A 349 -7.67 -42.38 -28.65
N SER A 350 -8.12 -42.89 -27.49
CA SER A 350 -8.51 -42.06 -26.35
C SER A 350 -7.35 -41.28 -25.71
N LEU A 351 -6.11 -41.76 -25.86
CA LEU A 351 -4.90 -41.04 -25.43
C LEU A 351 -4.50 -39.99 -26.46
N LEU A 352 -4.71 -40.25 -27.76
CA LEU A 352 -4.48 -39.27 -28.83
C LEU A 352 -5.47 -38.10 -28.77
N THR A 353 -6.76 -38.33 -28.49
CA THR A 353 -7.73 -37.23 -28.30
C THR A 353 -7.36 -36.37 -27.10
N LYS A 354 -7.12 -36.98 -25.92
CA LYS A 354 -6.67 -36.27 -24.71
C LYS A 354 -5.38 -35.48 -24.94
N LYS A 355 -4.42 -36.02 -25.71
CA LYS A 355 -3.19 -35.29 -26.09
C LYS A 355 -3.50 -34.07 -26.95
N ASN A 356 -4.39 -34.20 -27.94
CA ASN A 356 -4.76 -33.08 -28.82
C ASN A 356 -5.54 -31.99 -28.06
N GLU A 357 -6.44 -32.38 -27.15
CA GLU A 357 -7.12 -31.49 -26.21
C GLU A 357 -6.11 -30.75 -25.32
N ALA A 358 -5.15 -31.45 -24.71
CA ALA A 358 -4.09 -30.86 -23.90
C ALA A 358 -3.18 -29.90 -24.69
N LEU A 359 -2.88 -30.21 -25.95
CA LEU A 359 -2.12 -29.30 -26.83
C LEU A 359 -2.92 -28.04 -27.20
N SER A 360 -4.23 -28.17 -27.48
CA SER A 360 -5.10 -27.03 -27.77
C SER A 360 -5.24 -26.08 -26.57
N THR A 361 -5.42 -26.64 -25.36
CA THR A 361 -5.48 -25.83 -24.13
C THR A 361 -4.15 -25.19 -23.80
N LEU A 362 -3.01 -25.87 -24.01
CA LEU A 362 -1.67 -25.29 -23.85
C LEU A 362 -1.44 -24.10 -24.80
N SER A 363 -1.86 -24.19 -26.06
CA SER A 363 -1.80 -23.07 -27.02
C SER A 363 -2.66 -21.89 -26.54
N ASN A 364 -3.90 -22.14 -26.10
CA ASN A 364 -4.79 -21.10 -25.57
C ASN A 364 -4.20 -20.41 -24.32
N PHE A 365 -3.59 -21.17 -23.41
CA PHE A 365 -2.88 -20.60 -22.26
C PHE A 365 -1.67 -19.76 -22.67
N GLY A 366 -0.89 -20.20 -23.68
CA GLY A 366 0.23 -19.43 -24.22
C GLY A 366 -0.20 -18.04 -24.71
N HIS A 367 -1.24 -17.98 -25.55
CA HIS A 367 -1.76 -16.71 -26.05
C HIS A 367 -2.36 -15.82 -24.94
N SER A 368 -3.11 -16.42 -24.00
CA SER A 368 -3.68 -15.68 -22.87
C SER A 368 -2.62 -15.11 -21.93
N LEU A 369 -1.54 -15.84 -21.67
CA LEU A 369 -0.45 -15.38 -20.80
C LEU A 369 0.32 -14.22 -21.44
N ILE A 370 0.62 -14.30 -22.75
CA ILE A 370 1.32 -13.24 -23.49
C ILE A 370 0.53 -11.92 -23.41
N ALA A 371 -0.77 -11.93 -23.75
CA ALA A 371 -1.60 -10.74 -23.67
C ALA A 371 -1.60 -10.10 -22.27
N SER A 372 -1.82 -10.91 -21.23
CA SER A 372 -1.81 -10.42 -19.84
C SER A 372 -0.45 -9.87 -19.38
N ALA A 373 0.66 -10.39 -19.93
CA ALA A 373 2.00 -9.94 -19.62
C ALA A 373 2.36 -8.63 -20.34
N GLU A 374 1.87 -8.43 -21.57
CA GLU A 374 2.04 -7.18 -22.31
C GLU A 374 1.25 -6.03 -21.67
N GLU A 375 -0.01 -6.25 -21.30
CA GLU A 375 -0.83 -5.30 -20.53
C GLU A 375 -0.15 -4.93 -19.19
N TYR A 376 0.28 -5.92 -18.41
CA TYR A 376 0.98 -5.71 -17.14
C TYR A 376 2.29 -4.91 -17.30
N ASN A 377 3.05 -5.15 -18.38
CA ASN A 377 4.29 -4.41 -18.64
C ASN A 377 4.00 -2.96 -19.10
N ALA A 378 2.92 -2.71 -19.83
CA ALA A 378 2.48 -1.36 -20.18
C ALA A 378 2.09 -0.55 -18.93
N ASP A 379 1.22 -1.10 -18.07
CA ASP A 379 0.83 -0.47 -16.80
C ASP A 379 2.02 -0.22 -15.87
N ARG A 380 2.94 -1.19 -15.77
CA ARG A 380 4.20 -1.05 -15.03
C ARG A 380 5.03 0.13 -15.52
N ASN A 381 5.15 0.33 -16.83
CA ASN A 381 5.93 1.42 -17.40
C ASN A 381 5.26 2.79 -17.12
N ILE A 382 3.94 2.88 -17.30
CA ILE A 382 3.15 4.08 -16.96
C ILE A 382 3.32 4.46 -15.47
N LEU A 383 3.29 3.48 -14.57
CA LEU A 383 3.51 3.71 -13.13
C LEU A 383 4.94 4.17 -12.83
N LEU A 384 5.96 3.64 -13.52
CA LEU A 384 7.36 4.08 -13.37
C LEU A 384 7.56 5.53 -13.83
N GLU A 385 6.93 5.95 -14.93
CA GLU A 385 6.96 7.35 -15.39
C GLU A 385 6.29 8.28 -14.37
N GLN A 386 5.11 7.91 -13.84
CA GLN A 386 4.43 8.69 -12.80
C GLN A 386 5.31 8.85 -11.54
N ILE A 387 6.01 7.79 -11.13
CA ILE A 387 6.97 7.83 -10.02
C ILE A 387 8.14 8.77 -10.35
N ALA A 388 8.68 8.76 -11.57
CA ALA A 388 9.76 9.65 -11.99
C ALA A 388 9.32 11.13 -11.98
N VAL A 389 8.10 11.44 -12.47
CA VAL A 389 7.51 12.79 -12.43
C VAL A 389 7.29 13.26 -10.98
N GLN A 390 6.83 12.38 -10.08
CA GLN A 390 6.69 12.74 -8.67
C GLN A 390 8.04 12.98 -7.98
N LYS A 391 9.07 12.18 -8.28
CA LYS A 391 10.43 12.38 -7.76
C LYS A 391 11.03 13.72 -8.19
N LYS A 392 10.85 14.14 -9.46
CA LYS A 392 11.25 15.48 -9.93
C LYS A 392 10.56 16.57 -9.11
N ARG A 393 9.22 16.54 -9.02
CA ARG A 393 8.42 17.49 -8.22
C ARG A 393 8.81 17.54 -6.73
N GLU A 394 9.34 16.46 -6.15
CA GLU A 394 9.86 16.46 -4.78
C GLU A 394 11.23 17.13 -4.69
N LEU A 395 12.11 16.94 -5.68
CA LEU A 395 13.41 17.61 -5.78
C LEU A 395 13.25 19.13 -5.96
N ASP A 396 12.37 19.55 -6.87
CA ASP A 396 12.07 20.97 -7.12
C ASP A 396 11.59 21.66 -5.82
N ARG A 397 10.72 20.98 -5.06
CA ARG A 397 10.23 21.43 -3.75
C ARG A 397 11.26 21.38 -2.62
N LYS A 398 12.39 20.69 -2.79
CA LYS A 398 13.53 20.72 -1.87
C LYS A 398 14.47 21.87 -2.23
N ASN A 399 14.74 22.09 -3.52
CA ASN A 399 15.56 23.20 -4.00
C ASN A 399 14.91 24.55 -3.66
N SER A 400 13.61 24.73 -3.98
CA SER A 400 12.86 25.94 -3.63
C SER A 400 12.67 26.18 -2.12
N LYS A 401 13.05 25.21 -1.27
CA LYS A 401 13.15 25.38 0.19
C LYS A 401 14.55 25.77 0.65
N LYS A 402 15.60 25.33 -0.06
CA LYS A 402 16.99 25.77 0.15
C LYS A 402 17.13 27.24 -0.21
N GLU A 403 16.75 27.62 -1.43
CA GLU A 403 16.77 29.00 -1.95
C GLU A 403 16.07 29.98 -0.98
N ARG A 404 14.87 29.61 -0.50
CA ARG A 404 14.11 30.41 0.48
C ARG A 404 14.74 30.41 1.87
N GLY A 405 15.46 29.36 2.25
CA GLY A 405 16.21 29.30 3.50
C GLY A 405 17.46 30.19 3.46
N GLU A 406 18.18 30.15 2.34
CA GLU A 406 19.35 30.98 2.04
C GLU A 406 18.97 32.47 2.04
N LEU A 407 17.96 32.87 1.27
CA LEU A 407 17.41 34.24 1.29
C LEU A 407 16.96 34.69 2.69
N LEU A 408 16.39 33.80 3.51
CA LEU A 408 16.01 34.13 4.90
C LEU A 408 17.23 34.25 5.83
N MET A 409 18.34 33.54 5.56
CA MET A 409 19.61 33.74 6.26
C MET A 409 20.28 35.05 5.84
N GLU A 410 20.28 35.40 4.55
CA GLU A 410 20.80 36.68 4.05
C GLU A 410 20.05 37.88 4.65
N ILE A 411 18.71 37.86 4.61
CA ILE A 411 17.87 38.91 5.22
C ILE A 411 18.16 39.03 6.72
N ARG A 412 18.34 37.90 7.43
CA ARG A 412 18.69 37.91 8.86
C ARG A 412 20.09 38.46 9.10
N ALA A 413 21.09 38.09 8.30
CA ALA A 413 22.46 38.60 8.41
C ALA A 413 22.51 40.11 8.13
N ALA A 414 21.83 40.58 7.08
CA ALA A 414 21.69 42.00 6.77
C ALA A 414 21.04 42.78 7.92
N LEU A 415 19.97 42.25 8.52
CA LEU A 415 19.34 42.86 9.70
C LEU A 415 20.25 42.84 10.94
N GLN A 416 21.02 41.78 11.18
CA GLN A 416 21.98 41.72 12.29
C GLN A 416 23.12 42.73 12.07
N ASN A 417 23.61 42.91 10.85
CA ASN A 417 24.58 43.94 10.48
C ASN A 417 23.99 45.35 10.69
N MET A 418 22.72 45.58 10.32
CA MET A 418 22.04 46.85 10.62
C MET A 418 21.91 47.10 12.13
N VAL A 419 21.58 46.09 12.95
CA VAL A 419 21.56 46.25 14.42
C VAL A 419 22.95 46.58 14.97
N ALA A 420 24.02 45.96 14.44
CA ALA A 420 25.40 46.21 14.83
C ALA A 420 25.84 47.66 14.51
N MET A 421 25.57 48.14 13.29
CA MET A 421 25.83 49.54 12.90
C MET A 421 25.03 50.55 13.72
N LEU A 422 23.92 50.13 14.34
CA LEU A 422 23.05 50.95 15.18
C LEU A 422 23.29 50.74 16.70
N VAL A 423 24.39 50.11 17.13
CA VAL A 423 24.69 49.89 18.56
C VAL A 423 24.76 51.20 19.35
N CYS A 424 25.33 52.27 18.78
CA CYS A 424 25.48 53.57 19.45
C CYS A 424 24.15 54.33 19.68
N VAL A 425 23.02 53.86 19.12
CA VAL A 425 21.73 54.56 19.15
C VAL A 425 20.97 54.27 20.45
N LYS A 426 21.46 54.80 21.57
CA LYS A 426 20.75 54.79 22.87
C LYS A 426 19.70 55.92 22.90
N ARG A 427 18.41 55.58 23.00
CA ARG A 427 17.34 56.59 23.14
C ARG A 427 17.28 57.13 24.58
N GLY A 428 17.44 58.45 24.73
CA GLY A 428 17.32 59.15 26.01
C GLY A 428 15.90 59.16 26.58
N ASN A 429 15.50 58.06 27.24
CA ASN A 429 14.23 57.96 27.96
C ASN A 429 14.43 58.06 29.49
N ARG A 430 14.51 59.29 30.02
CA ARG A 430 14.30 59.57 31.45
C ARG A 430 13.41 60.80 31.63
N ILE A 431 12.19 60.58 32.12
CA ILE A 431 11.45 61.62 32.85
C ILE A 431 11.89 61.48 34.33
N PRO A 432 12.54 62.48 34.94
CA PRO A 432 13.02 62.36 36.32
C PRO A 432 11.86 62.54 37.31
N THR A 433 11.27 61.43 37.75
CA THR A 433 10.47 61.44 38.99
C THR A 433 11.39 61.77 40.15
N LYS A 434 11.16 62.91 40.83
CA LYS A 434 11.98 63.37 41.97
C LYS A 434 12.20 62.26 43.00
N LYS A 435 13.46 61.89 43.20
CA LYS A 435 14.01 61.43 44.48
C LYS A 435 15.27 62.24 44.79
N THR A 436 15.69 62.19 46.05
CA THR A 436 16.67 63.07 46.69
C THR A 436 18.11 62.85 46.20
N MET A 437 18.99 63.79 46.59
CA MET A 437 20.43 63.79 46.30
C MET A 437 21.13 62.49 46.69
N GLY A 438 22.21 62.18 45.97
CA GLY A 438 23.04 60.99 46.15
C GLY A 438 24.03 60.84 44.99
N ASP A 439 25.07 61.69 45.03
CA ASP A 439 26.39 61.61 44.38
C ASP A 439 26.53 61.39 42.87
N ALA A 440 27.57 62.01 42.31
CA ALA A 440 27.95 61.90 40.91
C ALA A 440 29.26 61.11 40.79
N GLU A 441 29.25 60.05 39.97
CA GLU A 441 30.43 59.26 39.63
C GLU A 441 30.45 59.02 38.12
N GLU A 442 31.45 59.57 37.42
CA GLU A 442 31.53 59.47 35.96
C GLU A 442 31.97 58.07 35.52
N ARG A 443 31.00 57.23 35.14
CA ARG A 443 31.28 55.93 34.55
C ARG A 443 31.31 56.02 33.02
N TYR A 444 32.49 55.80 32.46
CA TYR A 444 32.70 55.69 31.01
C TYR A 444 31.81 54.58 30.44
N ASP A 445 30.81 54.98 29.64
CA ASP A 445 29.66 54.15 29.24
C ASP A 445 29.99 53.24 28.05
N VAL A 446 30.94 52.31 28.25
CA VAL A 446 31.38 51.31 27.26
C VAL A 446 30.16 50.62 26.64
N PRO A 447 30.01 50.57 25.29
CA PRO A 447 28.84 49.99 24.64
C PRO A 447 28.71 48.48 24.86
N MET A 448 28.07 48.09 25.96
CA MET A 448 27.72 46.70 26.25
C MET A 448 26.79 46.18 25.15
N ILE A 449 27.28 45.22 24.36
CA ILE A 449 26.60 44.70 23.17
C ILE A 449 25.26 44.08 23.60
N GLU A 450 24.15 44.67 23.13
CA GLU A 450 22.81 44.10 23.33
C GLU A 450 22.77 42.67 22.78
N LYS A 451 22.27 41.71 23.57
CA LYS A 451 22.20 40.29 23.19
C LYS A 451 21.49 40.15 21.84
N MET A 452 22.22 39.77 20.79
CA MET A 452 21.68 39.70 19.43
C MET A 452 20.48 38.76 19.37
N GLU A 453 19.31 39.32 19.03
CA GLU A 453 18.10 38.56 18.80
C GLU A 453 18.28 37.65 17.58
N THR A 454 17.72 36.44 17.63
CA THR A 454 17.82 35.43 16.57
C THR A 454 16.59 35.37 15.67
N GLU A 455 15.50 36.03 16.06
CA GLU A 455 14.24 36.07 15.31
C GLU A 455 14.22 37.27 14.35
N GLY A 456 14.09 37.01 13.05
CA GLY A 456 14.17 38.05 12.00
C GLY A 456 13.14 39.18 12.14
N LEU A 457 11.96 38.89 12.69
CA LEU A 457 10.93 39.91 12.96
C LEU A 457 11.27 40.77 14.20
N ALA A 458 11.92 40.20 15.21
CA ALA A 458 12.40 40.95 16.37
C ALA A 458 13.53 41.90 15.93
N LEU A 459 14.51 41.39 15.17
CA LEU A 459 15.58 42.15 14.52
C LEU A 459 15.03 43.28 13.63
N LEU A 460 14.06 43.00 12.76
CA LEU A 460 13.43 44.05 11.94
C LEU A 460 12.76 45.13 12.79
N SER A 461 12.14 44.75 13.91
CA SER A 461 11.53 45.70 14.85
C SER A 461 12.55 46.54 15.60
N THR A 462 13.71 45.96 15.97
CA THR A 462 14.77 46.68 16.69
C THR A 462 15.58 47.59 15.75
N VAL A 463 15.85 47.18 14.50
CA VAL A 463 16.34 48.08 13.44
C VAL A 463 15.38 49.22 13.22
N SER A 464 14.09 48.95 12.96
CA SER A 464 13.08 49.99 12.71
C SER A 464 12.96 50.98 13.88
N ARG A 465 13.05 50.48 15.12
CA ARG A 465 13.04 51.29 16.35
C ARG A 465 14.29 52.18 16.49
N LYS A 466 15.47 51.68 16.11
CA LYS A 466 16.74 52.44 16.17
C LYS A 466 16.88 53.44 15.02
N VAL A 467 16.52 53.06 13.79
CA VAL A 467 16.46 53.99 12.65
C VAL A 467 15.45 55.10 12.91
N GLY A 468 14.26 54.78 13.44
CA GLY A 468 13.27 55.78 13.86
C GLY A 468 13.73 56.68 15.02
N ALA A 469 14.65 56.20 15.87
CA ALA A 469 15.28 57.03 16.90
C ALA A 469 16.35 57.96 16.31
N LEU A 470 17.20 57.49 15.39
CA LEU A 470 18.13 58.35 14.64
C LEU A 470 17.37 59.45 13.88
N PHE A 471 16.34 59.07 13.11
CA PHE A 471 15.53 60.02 12.34
C PHE A 471 14.85 61.08 13.23
N GLY A 472 14.46 60.71 14.46
CA GLY A 472 13.92 61.63 15.47
C GLY A 472 14.96 62.41 16.28
N MET A 473 16.25 62.11 16.13
CA MET A 473 17.37 62.88 16.70
C MET A 473 18.01 63.80 15.65
N SER A 474 17.99 63.40 14.38
CA SER A 474 18.41 64.24 13.27
C SER A 474 17.30 65.23 12.89
N ASN A 475 17.42 66.48 13.35
CA ASN A 475 16.56 67.59 12.92
C ASN A 475 16.86 68.03 11.47
N PHE A 476 16.82 67.08 10.53
CA PHE A 476 16.87 67.38 9.10
C PHE A 476 15.49 67.89 8.65
N GLU A 477 15.36 69.21 8.54
CA GLU A 477 14.31 69.79 7.71
C GLU A 477 14.60 69.41 6.25
N PHE A 478 13.77 68.54 5.68
CA PHE A 478 13.85 68.22 4.26
C PHE A 478 13.23 69.35 3.44
N ASP A 479 14.05 70.03 2.65
CA ASP A 479 13.57 70.77 1.48
C ASP A 479 12.66 69.85 0.66
N LYS A 480 11.52 70.36 0.18
CA LYS A 480 10.56 69.56 -0.62
C LYS A 480 11.23 68.89 -1.80
N ASP A 481 12.09 69.64 -2.49
CA ASP A 481 12.88 69.21 -3.64
C ASP A 481 13.86 68.08 -3.30
N ARG A 482 14.31 67.95 -2.04
CA ARG A 482 15.11 66.82 -1.57
C ARG A 482 14.25 65.62 -1.20
N GLU A 483 13.07 65.85 -0.60
CA GLU A 483 12.12 64.77 -0.30
C GLU A 483 11.57 64.15 -1.59
N GLU A 484 11.23 64.95 -2.60
CA GLU A 484 10.77 64.48 -3.91
C GLU A 484 11.88 63.72 -4.65
N ARG A 485 13.10 64.26 -4.73
CA ARG A 485 14.25 63.50 -5.26
C ARG A 485 14.51 62.19 -4.48
N ALA A 486 14.30 62.15 -3.17
CA ALA A 486 14.42 60.92 -2.39
C ALA A 486 13.30 59.90 -2.69
N ARG A 487 12.05 60.35 -2.88
CA ARG A 487 10.93 59.51 -3.34
C ARG A 487 11.19 58.98 -4.75
N ASP A 488 11.72 59.80 -5.65
CA ASP A 488 12.00 59.41 -7.04
C ASP A 488 13.16 58.42 -7.14
N MET A 489 14.24 58.63 -6.36
CA MET A 489 15.31 57.64 -6.22
C MET A 489 14.80 56.32 -5.63
N TYR A 490 13.91 56.35 -4.63
CA TYR A 490 13.31 55.13 -4.08
C TYR A 490 12.38 54.43 -5.07
N GLN A 491 11.55 55.18 -5.82
CA GLN A 491 10.71 54.63 -6.88
C GLN A 491 11.55 54.01 -8.00
N THR A 492 12.63 54.68 -8.42
CA THR A 492 13.58 54.20 -9.43
C THR A 492 14.31 52.94 -8.96
N TYR A 493 14.71 52.88 -7.68
CA TYR A 493 15.27 51.67 -7.09
C TYR A 493 14.26 50.52 -7.09
N VAL A 494 13.01 50.77 -6.69
CA VAL A 494 11.94 49.76 -6.66
C VAL A 494 11.53 49.31 -8.07
N SER A 495 11.52 50.19 -9.07
CA SER A 495 11.28 49.81 -10.47
C SER A 495 12.44 48.98 -11.02
N ASN A 496 13.69 49.36 -10.74
CA ASN A 496 14.87 48.63 -11.20
C ASN A 496 15.00 47.25 -10.52
N TYR A 497 14.67 47.15 -9.24
CA TYR A 497 14.61 45.86 -8.54
C TYR A 497 13.49 44.97 -9.11
N ARG A 498 12.31 45.54 -9.40
CA ARG A 498 11.17 44.80 -9.98
C ARG A 498 11.33 44.46 -11.46
N SER A 499 12.15 45.20 -12.21
CA SER A 499 12.51 44.84 -13.58
C SER A 499 13.50 43.68 -13.56
N LYS A 500 14.59 43.78 -12.78
CA LYS A 500 15.53 42.67 -12.54
C LYS A 500 14.83 41.38 -12.10
N GLN A 501 14.02 41.43 -11.04
CA GLN A 501 13.22 40.27 -10.58
C GLN A 501 12.19 39.72 -11.61
N LYS A 502 11.98 40.38 -12.74
CA LYS A 502 11.13 39.90 -13.86
C LYS A 502 11.92 39.51 -15.12
N PHE A 503 13.15 39.98 -15.27
CA PHE A 503 13.93 39.88 -16.51
C PHE A 503 15.33 39.25 -16.31
N ASP A 504 15.79 39.01 -15.08
CA ASP A 504 17.08 38.35 -14.83
C ASP A 504 17.11 36.88 -15.33
N ASP A 505 15.94 36.22 -15.42
CA ASP A 505 15.78 34.89 -16.07
C ASP A 505 15.75 34.97 -17.62
N ALA A 506 15.55 36.16 -18.19
CA ALA A 506 15.69 36.40 -19.63
C ALA A 506 17.13 36.83 -19.91
N GLY A 507 17.97 35.86 -20.29
CA GLY A 507 19.39 36.09 -20.56
C GLY A 507 19.60 37.22 -21.57
N LEU A 508 20.32 38.27 -21.12
CA LEU A 508 20.74 39.48 -21.84
C LEU A 508 20.38 39.50 -23.34
N GLU A 509 19.23 40.08 -23.68
CA GLU A 509 19.05 40.62 -25.04
C GLU A 509 20.17 41.64 -25.28
N PRO A 510 20.98 41.47 -26.34
CA PRO A 510 22.10 42.37 -26.59
C PRO A 510 21.57 43.75 -26.91
N THR A 511 22.17 44.79 -26.31
CA THR A 511 21.84 46.20 -26.58
C THR A 511 22.21 46.58 -28.01
N GLY A 512 21.35 46.23 -28.95
CA GLY A 512 21.46 46.50 -30.38
C GLY A 512 20.07 46.71 -30.95
N LEU A 513 19.96 47.53 -31.98
CA LEU A 513 18.67 47.88 -32.59
C LEU A 513 18.19 46.76 -33.53
N ILE A 514 17.89 45.58 -32.96
CA ILE A 514 17.26 44.49 -33.68
C ILE A 514 15.82 44.90 -33.98
N MET A 515 15.60 45.43 -35.18
CA MET A 515 14.27 45.33 -35.79
C MET A 515 13.95 43.85 -35.93
N GLU A 516 13.12 43.33 -35.03
CA GLU A 516 12.45 42.05 -35.24
C GLU A 516 11.56 42.16 -36.48
N HIS A 517 12.13 41.83 -37.63
CA HIS A 517 11.35 41.21 -38.68
C HIS A 517 10.79 39.92 -38.09
N GLN A 518 9.58 40.00 -37.53
CA GLN A 518 8.79 38.82 -37.24
C GLN A 518 8.84 37.92 -38.47
N ALA A 519 9.35 36.70 -38.28
CA ALA A 519 9.22 35.65 -39.27
C ALA A 519 7.73 35.26 -39.32
N ILE A 520 6.93 36.09 -39.98
CA ILE A 520 5.54 35.80 -40.32
C ILE A 520 5.62 34.54 -41.17
N ASP A 521 5.16 33.42 -40.61
CA ASP A 521 5.06 32.17 -41.33
C ASP A 521 4.15 32.39 -42.53
N SER A 522 4.76 32.50 -43.71
CA SER A 522 4.07 32.80 -44.97
C SER A 522 3.04 31.74 -45.38
N SER A 523 3.02 30.58 -44.72
CA SER A 523 1.96 29.57 -44.89
C SER A 523 0.67 29.92 -44.13
N VAL A 524 0.74 30.78 -43.11
CA VAL A 524 -0.40 31.17 -42.26
C VAL A 524 -0.99 32.49 -42.77
N PRO A 525 -2.16 32.47 -43.45
CA PRO A 525 -2.76 33.68 -44.00
C PRO A 525 -3.17 34.64 -42.88
N THR A 526 -2.76 35.91 -42.99
CA THR A 526 -3.07 36.90 -41.97
C THR A 526 -4.56 37.25 -41.97
N ARG A 527 -5.03 37.94 -40.91
CA ARG A 527 -6.41 38.46 -40.84
C ARG A 527 -6.76 39.39 -42.00
N ALA A 528 -5.78 40.02 -42.64
CA ALA A 528 -5.98 40.81 -43.86
C ALA A 528 -6.23 39.90 -45.07
N ASP A 529 -5.39 38.88 -45.27
CA ASP A 529 -5.50 37.93 -46.38
C ASP A 529 -6.80 37.12 -46.30
N ILE A 530 -7.20 36.69 -45.10
CA ILE A 530 -8.47 36.02 -44.86
C ILE A 530 -9.64 36.94 -45.26
N LYS A 531 -9.63 38.21 -44.84
CA LYS A 531 -10.66 39.18 -45.25
C LYS A 531 -10.65 39.46 -46.75
N LEU A 532 -9.49 39.52 -47.37
CA LEU A 532 -9.34 39.76 -48.81
C LEU A 532 -9.87 38.57 -49.62
N ARG A 533 -9.54 37.33 -49.23
CA ARG A 533 -10.08 36.11 -49.82
C ARG A 533 -11.59 35.98 -49.60
N SER A 534 -12.12 36.31 -48.41
CA SER A 534 -13.57 36.36 -48.19
C SER A 534 -14.26 37.42 -49.07
N LYS A 535 -13.66 38.60 -49.25
CA LYS A 535 -14.19 39.64 -50.14
C LYS A 535 -14.17 39.19 -51.61
N GLN A 536 -13.06 38.59 -52.06
CA GLN A 536 -12.94 38.03 -53.40
C GLN A 536 -13.92 36.88 -53.66
N ALA A 537 -14.17 36.02 -52.67
CA ALA A 537 -15.18 34.97 -52.78
C ALA A 537 -16.59 35.56 -52.94
N VAL A 538 -16.96 36.55 -52.13
CA VAL A 538 -18.25 37.26 -52.27
C VAL A 538 -18.35 37.98 -53.61
N GLU A 539 -17.29 38.64 -54.07
CA GLU A 539 -17.24 39.30 -55.39
C GLU A 539 -17.27 38.31 -56.58
N ALA A 540 -16.79 37.08 -56.40
CA ALA A 540 -16.91 36.02 -57.40
C ALA A 540 -18.33 35.45 -57.46
N TYR A 541 -18.97 35.20 -56.31
CA TYR A 541 -20.38 34.81 -56.25
C TYR A 541 -21.31 35.90 -56.82
N LEU A 542 -21.01 37.18 -56.58
CA LEU A 542 -21.71 38.34 -57.17
C LEU A 542 -21.37 38.63 -58.65
N ARG A 543 -20.56 37.77 -59.30
CA ARG A 543 -20.29 37.79 -60.75
C ARG A 543 -20.75 36.52 -61.48
N LEU A 544 -21.35 35.59 -60.74
CA LEU A 544 -21.97 34.36 -61.24
C LEU A 544 -23.49 34.37 -61.09
N ALA A 545 -24.04 35.56 -60.79
CA ALA A 545 -25.45 35.93 -60.78
C ALA A 545 -25.61 37.26 -61.53
#